data_AF-A0A1I7Y7A0-F1
#
_entry.id   AF-A0A1I7Y7A0-F1
#
_cell.length_a   1.000
_cell.length_b   1.000
_cell.length_c   1.000
_cell.angle_alpha   90.00
_cell.angle_beta   90.00
_cell.angle_gamma   90.00
#
_symmetry.space_group_name_H-M   'P 1'
#
loop_
_entity.id
_entity.type
_entity.pdbx_description
1 polymer ?
#
loop_
_entity_poly.entity_id
_entity_poly.type
_entity_poly.pdbx_seq_one_letter_code
_entity_poly.pdbx_strand_id
1 'polypeptide(L)'
;MQNGQVSKQYAKSLLEKLTKRKPDDLVLPLHFGDCGLNESHIDVMRTLTTPKEVSDIESQGVVAQTIQMMEGEKAKEMKEIRAALLKELTKARQAEDTCEKVFRDNLRQEDAWTVWRQVHLQSWLDSQWMNRLRLELGCCRDFCSYLQKLTSNELSVEASYHFLLKVKKIFAYSVFLTEDSPMKFLLTTRIDTIKMFMEEMWKLFSYDRGYYSFFEIVCGRQDLNELAEGKILKLSLSEHSFEEVFDCKWIYQYKLSRQMRRHMDLVYEPHVELLLRLRTVNSSRPVEQTCQCGEKKLTSSVVTCYLCHSTFHSQCISWEPALNTLPKGIYLCQRCLRGKRPSICIMSCMLQSPCYETTIYNTYEYQMIHWFVDYSMKVCDELKSALQSCSNALDDKEEADRLERLIMKYLSLQCHNRSVNKVLVRHPFFKGSLLHDTEILDEVKQRHNGQRNPPKEIFANSHWTEPAVEDHRADGTPWCDEQQNPVARNCAHHHCLQPFAEQILWIQCTRCRKWFHYVCARVTIQSVESSKHWECERCGAAPSPRTSVPKSRKRRRAH
;
A
#
# COMPACT_ATOMS: atom_id res chain seq x y z
N MET A 1 -38.84 -28.58 -1.39
CA MET A 1 -40.21 -28.27 -0.94
C MET A 1 -41.17 -29.16 -1.73
N GLN A 2 -41.72 -30.21 -1.10
CA GLN A 2 -42.75 -31.04 -1.73
C GLN A 2 -44.13 -30.42 -1.47
N ASN A 3 -44.92 -30.31 -2.55
CA ASN A 3 -46.36 -30.12 -2.67
C ASN A 3 -47.04 -28.96 -1.90
N GLY A 4 -47.15 -27.82 -2.59
CA GLY A 4 -48.45 -27.21 -2.90
C GLY A 4 -49.16 -26.36 -1.84
N GLN A 5 -48.75 -26.37 -0.57
CA GLN A 5 -49.33 -25.49 0.45
C GLN A 5 -48.27 -24.56 1.05
N VAL A 6 -48.47 -23.25 0.91
CA VAL A 6 -47.76 -22.26 1.74
C VAL A 6 -48.24 -22.44 3.17
N SER A 7 -47.32 -22.63 4.11
CA SER A 7 -47.71 -22.69 5.52
C SER A 7 -48.35 -21.35 5.91
N LYS A 8 -49.51 -21.40 6.57
CA LYS A 8 -50.18 -20.21 7.13
C LYS A 8 -49.22 -19.30 7.89
N GLN A 9 -48.24 -19.90 8.57
CA GLN A 9 -47.20 -19.20 9.32
C GLN A 9 -46.25 -18.40 8.40
N TYR A 10 -45.89 -18.94 7.24
CA TYR A 10 -45.11 -18.21 6.24
C TYR A 10 -45.88 -17.01 5.68
N ALA A 11 -47.13 -17.19 5.24
CA ALA A 11 -47.94 -16.10 4.70
C ALA A 11 -48.20 -14.98 5.73
N LYS A 12 -48.41 -15.35 7.00
CA LYS A 12 -48.48 -14.39 8.12
C LYS A 12 -47.17 -13.65 8.33
N SER A 13 -46.05 -14.39 8.38
CA SER A 13 -44.72 -13.80 8.56
C SER A 13 -44.40 -12.83 7.43
N LEU A 14 -44.74 -13.18 6.18
CA LEU A 14 -44.58 -12.32 5.02
C LEU A 14 -45.43 -11.05 5.16
N LEU A 15 -46.73 -11.17 5.44
CA LEU A 15 -47.60 -10.00 5.62
C LEU A 15 -47.13 -9.09 6.76
N GLU A 16 -46.66 -9.67 7.86
CA GLU A 16 -46.13 -8.94 9.01
C GLU A 16 -44.84 -8.19 8.65
N LYS A 17 -43.94 -8.82 7.88
CA LYS A 17 -42.75 -8.16 7.32
C LYS A 17 -43.12 -6.99 6.41
N LEU A 18 -44.12 -7.15 5.55
CA LEU A 18 -44.55 -6.09 4.63
C LEU A 18 -45.17 -4.88 5.34
N THR A 19 -45.87 -5.11 6.46
CA THR A 19 -46.67 -4.08 7.14
C THR A 19 -45.95 -3.36 8.27
N LYS A 20 -44.88 -3.93 8.85
CA LYS A 20 -44.17 -3.36 10.01
C LYS A 20 -42.87 -2.62 9.68
N ARG A 21 -42.68 -2.19 8.43
CA ARG A 21 -41.45 -1.50 8.01
C ARG A 21 -41.32 -0.09 8.59
N LYS A 22 -40.09 0.28 8.95
CA LYS A 22 -39.76 1.62 9.46
C LYS A 22 -39.57 2.63 8.31
N PRO A 23 -39.90 3.91 8.52
CA PRO A 23 -39.84 4.93 7.48
C PRO A 23 -38.43 5.29 6.96
N ASP A 24 -37.40 5.12 7.81
CA ASP A 24 -36.12 5.84 7.61
C ASP A 24 -35.02 5.04 6.89
N ASP A 25 -35.27 3.77 6.52
CA ASP A 25 -34.24 2.90 5.95
C ASP A 25 -34.19 3.00 4.41
N LEU A 26 -33.57 4.08 3.91
CA LEU A 26 -32.98 4.09 2.57
C LEU A 26 -31.74 3.20 2.58
N VAL A 27 -31.98 1.90 2.43
CA VAL A 27 -30.95 0.86 2.43
C VAL A 27 -30.88 0.25 1.03
N LEU A 28 -29.67 0.17 0.50
CA LEU A 28 -29.41 -0.46 -0.78
C LEU A 28 -29.48 -2.00 -0.62
N PRO A 29 -30.30 -2.71 -1.42
CA PRO A 29 -30.22 -4.16 -1.56
C PRO A 29 -28.77 -4.65 -1.78
N LEU A 30 -28.46 -5.87 -1.34
CA LEU A 30 -27.14 -6.48 -1.65
C LEU A 30 -27.04 -6.97 -3.10
N HIS A 31 -28.18 -7.27 -3.71
CA HIS A 31 -28.30 -7.86 -5.04
C HIS A 31 -29.05 -6.89 -5.97
N PHE A 32 -28.38 -6.44 -7.03
CA PHE A 32 -28.97 -5.61 -8.08
C PHE A 32 -28.72 -6.29 -9.42
N GLY A 33 -29.75 -6.86 -10.03
CA GLY A 33 -29.66 -7.48 -11.37
C GLY A 33 -30.16 -6.58 -12.51
N ASP A 34 -31.17 -5.73 -12.27
CA ASP A 34 -32.00 -5.23 -13.38
C ASP A 34 -32.21 -3.70 -13.41
N CYS A 35 -31.40 -2.92 -12.67
CA CYS A 35 -31.56 -1.46 -12.60
C CYS A 35 -30.93 -0.70 -13.79
N GLY A 36 -30.33 -1.39 -14.77
CA GLY A 36 -29.68 -0.78 -15.93
C GLY A 36 -28.35 -0.06 -15.62
N LEU A 37 -27.88 -0.10 -14.37
CA LEU A 37 -26.55 0.38 -13.99
C LEU A 37 -25.48 -0.67 -14.30
N ASN A 38 -24.29 -0.22 -14.68
CA ASN A 38 -23.15 -1.13 -14.84
C ASN A 38 -22.63 -1.62 -13.46
N GLU A 39 -21.93 -2.75 -13.45
CA GLU A 39 -21.33 -3.32 -12.23
C GLU A 39 -20.41 -2.33 -11.50
N SER A 40 -19.70 -1.48 -12.27
CA SER A 40 -18.77 -0.51 -11.68
C SER A 40 -19.44 0.56 -10.81
N HIS A 41 -20.70 0.94 -11.09
CA HIS A 41 -21.43 1.88 -10.23
C HIS A 41 -21.93 1.22 -8.95
N ILE A 42 -22.37 -0.04 -9.08
CA ILE A 42 -22.84 -0.83 -7.95
C ILE A 42 -21.72 -0.98 -6.93
N ASP A 43 -20.50 -1.29 -7.39
CA ASP A 43 -19.34 -1.39 -6.51
C ASP A 43 -19.01 -0.08 -5.80
N VAL A 44 -19.12 1.07 -6.49
CA VAL A 44 -18.89 2.37 -5.84
C VAL A 44 -19.96 2.66 -4.79
N MET A 45 -21.23 2.39 -5.07
CA MET A 45 -22.30 2.59 -4.09
C MET A 45 -22.16 1.68 -2.86
N ARG A 46 -21.71 0.43 -3.06
CA ARG A 46 -21.34 -0.49 -1.98
C ARG A 46 -20.20 0.04 -1.12
N THR A 47 -19.25 0.79 -1.70
CA THR A 47 -18.16 1.40 -0.92
C THR A 47 -18.58 2.67 -0.16
N LEU A 48 -19.55 3.43 -0.68
CA LEU A 48 -20.07 4.64 -0.02
C LEU A 48 -21.03 4.34 1.14
N THR A 49 -21.60 3.14 1.17
CA THR A 49 -22.59 2.73 2.16
C THR A 49 -22.07 1.54 2.95
N THR A 50 -22.46 1.41 4.22
CA THR A 50 -22.27 0.13 4.92
C THR A 50 -23.46 -0.75 4.52
N PRO A 51 -23.26 -1.84 3.76
CA PRO A 51 -24.37 -2.68 3.36
C PRO A 51 -25.01 -3.26 4.63
N LYS A 52 -26.28 -2.96 4.85
CA LYS A 52 -27.08 -3.78 5.76
C LYS A 52 -27.65 -4.89 4.89
N GLU A 53 -27.42 -6.14 5.25
CA GLU A 53 -28.17 -7.26 4.68
C GLU A 53 -29.66 -6.97 4.81
N VAL A 54 -30.33 -6.66 3.69
CA VAL A 54 -31.78 -6.52 3.69
C VAL A 54 -32.34 -7.91 3.43
N SER A 55 -32.56 -8.67 4.50
CA SER A 55 -33.20 -10.00 4.45
C SER A 55 -34.69 -9.97 4.05
N ASP A 56 -35.20 -8.80 3.67
CA ASP A 56 -36.63 -8.51 3.64
C ASP A 56 -37.13 -8.01 2.27
N ILE A 57 -36.28 -7.93 1.25
CA ILE A 57 -36.72 -7.60 -0.12
C ILE A 57 -37.39 -8.82 -0.73
N GLU A 58 -38.58 -8.62 -1.28
CA GLU A 58 -39.38 -9.69 -1.85
C GLU A 58 -39.66 -9.37 -3.32
N SER A 59 -39.48 -10.36 -4.19
CA SER A 59 -39.82 -10.18 -5.59
C SER A 59 -41.34 -10.20 -5.78
N GLN A 60 -41.82 -9.46 -6.78
CA GLN A 60 -43.22 -9.53 -7.18
C GLN A 60 -43.67 -10.99 -7.41
N GLY A 61 -42.79 -11.81 -7.99
CA GLY A 61 -43.05 -13.22 -8.25
C GLY A 61 -43.31 -14.03 -6.99
N VAL A 62 -42.52 -13.83 -5.93
CA VAL A 62 -42.67 -14.55 -4.65
C VAL A 62 -44.00 -14.21 -3.98
N VAL A 63 -44.38 -12.93 -3.94
CA VAL A 63 -45.65 -12.50 -3.35
C VAL A 63 -46.84 -12.97 -4.20
N ALA A 64 -46.75 -12.86 -5.53
CA ALA A 64 -47.79 -13.33 -6.43
C ALA A 64 -47.99 -14.85 -6.37
N GLN A 65 -46.89 -15.62 -6.32
CA GLN A 65 -46.93 -17.07 -6.16
C GLN A 65 -47.51 -17.45 -4.79
N THR A 66 -47.16 -16.73 -3.73
CA THR A 66 -47.74 -16.94 -2.39
C THR A 66 -49.26 -16.71 -2.40
N ILE A 67 -49.73 -15.66 -3.06
CA ILE A 67 -51.16 -15.37 -3.24
C ILE A 67 -51.85 -16.47 -4.04
N GLN A 68 -51.23 -16.95 -5.13
CA GLN A 68 -51.76 -18.01 -5.99
C GLN A 68 -51.85 -19.34 -5.25
N MET A 69 -50.86 -19.69 -4.43
CA MET A 69 -50.87 -20.90 -3.60
C MET A 69 -51.95 -20.87 -2.50
N MET A 70 -52.55 -19.71 -2.22
CA MET A 70 -53.68 -19.56 -1.31
C MET A 70 -55.05 -19.62 -2.04
N GLU A 71 -55.06 -19.88 -3.35
CA GLU A 71 -56.28 -20.05 -4.14
C GLU A 71 -57.03 -21.34 -3.76
N GLY A 72 -58.33 -21.24 -3.44
CA GLY A 72 -59.16 -22.38 -3.07
C GLY A 72 -59.26 -22.66 -1.55
N GLU A 73 -58.49 -21.98 -0.72
CA GLU A 73 -58.53 -22.14 0.74
C GLU A 73 -59.86 -21.64 1.35
N LYS A 74 -60.49 -22.49 2.17
CA LYS A 74 -61.82 -22.21 2.76
C LYS A 74 -61.74 -21.47 4.09
N ALA A 75 -60.61 -21.52 4.79
CA ALA A 75 -60.43 -20.90 6.10
C ALA A 75 -60.56 -19.36 6.01
N LYS A 76 -61.46 -18.78 6.82
CA LYS A 76 -61.73 -17.32 6.87
C LYS A 76 -60.44 -16.50 7.02
N GLU A 77 -59.58 -16.92 7.93
CA GLU A 77 -58.32 -16.25 8.22
C GLU A 77 -57.32 -16.27 7.05
N MET A 78 -57.28 -17.35 6.27
CA MET A 78 -56.44 -17.43 5.06
C MET A 78 -56.97 -16.50 3.96
N LYS A 79 -58.29 -16.34 3.84
CA LYS A 79 -58.90 -15.36 2.92
C LYS A 79 -58.57 -13.92 3.33
N GLU A 80 -58.57 -13.64 4.63
CA GLU A 80 -58.19 -12.33 5.17
C GLU A 80 -56.71 -12.01 4.90
N ILE A 81 -55.80 -12.97 5.16
CA ILE A 81 -54.36 -12.82 4.85
C ILE A 81 -54.15 -12.61 3.35
N ARG A 82 -54.82 -13.40 2.51
CA ARG A 82 -54.74 -13.26 1.04
C ARG A 82 -55.22 -11.89 0.58
N ALA A 83 -56.35 -11.41 1.10
CA ALA A 83 -56.88 -10.10 0.75
C ALA A 83 -55.94 -8.97 1.19
N ALA A 84 -55.31 -9.11 2.36
CA ALA A 84 -54.31 -8.15 2.84
C ALA A 84 -53.04 -8.15 1.97
N LEU A 85 -52.51 -9.32 1.59
CA LEU A 85 -51.36 -9.44 0.69
C LEU A 85 -51.68 -8.85 -0.70
N LEU A 86 -52.87 -9.12 -1.25
CA LEU A 86 -53.31 -8.53 -2.52
C LEU A 86 -53.36 -7.00 -2.43
N LYS A 87 -53.91 -6.47 -1.34
CA LYS A 87 -53.98 -5.02 -1.08
C LYS A 87 -52.59 -4.39 -1.03
N GLU A 88 -51.64 -5.01 -0.34
CA GLU A 88 -50.26 -4.51 -0.28
C GLU A 88 -49.56 -4.60 -1.64
N LEU A 89 -49.77 -5.68 -2.40
CA LEU A 89 -49.24 -5.81 -3.75
C LEU A 89 -49.80 -4.74 -4.71
N THR A 90 -51.10 -4.43 -4.63
CA THR A 90 -51.71 -3.35 -5.42
C THR A 90 -51.11 -1.99 -5.08
N LYS A 91 -50.93 -1.68 -3.79
CA LYS A 91 -50.26 -0.45 -3.37
C LYS A 91 -48.83 -0.37 -3.90
N ALA A 92 -48.09 -1.48 -3.85
CA ALA A 92 -46.71 -1.53 -4.33
C ALA A 92 -46.60 -1.32 -5.85
N ARG A 93 -47.57 -1.82 -6.63
CA ARG A 93 -47.66 -1.53 -8.08
C ARG A 93 -47.96 -0.06 -8.36
N GLN A 94 -48.89 0.53 -7.63
CA GLN A 94 -49.18 1.98 -7.75
C GLN A 94 -47.96 2.83 -7.39
N ALA A 95 -47.20 2.41 -6.37
CA ALA A 95 -45.95 3.02 -5.98
C ALA A 95 -44.89 2.90 -7.09
N GLU A 96 -44.75 1.73 -7.73
CA GLU A 96 -43.90 1.53 -8.91
C GLU A 96 -44.27 2.47 -10.07
N ASP A 97 -45.55 2.57 -10.43
CA ASP A 97 -46.03 3.49 -11.47
C ASP A 97 -45.74 4.96 -11.11
N THR A 98 -45.75 5.29 -9.82
CA THR A 98 -45.41 6.62 -9.33
C THR A 98 -43.90 6.88 -9.43
N CYS A 99 -43.06 5.90 -9.12
CA CYS A 99 -41.61 5.96 -9.32
C CYS A 99 -41.25 6.12 -10.80
N GLU A 100 -41.95 5.44 -11.71
CA GLU A 100 -41.71 5.56 -13.15
C GLU A 100 -41.89 7.01 -13.63
N LYS A 101 -42.92 7.71 -13.14
CA LYS A 101 -43.18 9.12 -13.50
C LYS A 101 -42.01 10.04 -13.15
N VAL A 102 -41.28 9.77 -12.06
CA VAL A 102 -40.08 10.55 -11.68
C VAL A 102 -39.08 10.61 -12.83
N PHE A 103 -38.84 9.47 -13.47
CA PHE A 103 -37.87 9.35 -14.56
C PHE A 103 -38.46 9.73 -15.92
N ARG A 104 -39.73 9.39 -16.17
CA ARG A 104 -40.42 9.74 -17.41
C ARG A 104 -40.56 11.25 -17.58
N ASP A 105 -40.88 11.94 -16.49
CA ASP A 105 -41.17 13.38 -16.48
C ASP A 105 -39.92 14.23 -16.15
N ASN A 106 -38.75 13.59 -15.96
CA ASN A 106 -37.48 14.22 -15.58
C ASN A 106 -37.61 15.13 -14.35
N LEU A 107 -38.25 14.63 -13.30
CA LEU A 107 -38.42 15.40 -12.07
C LEU A 107 -37.08 15.72 -11.41
N ARG A 108 -37.02 16.86 -10.72
CA ARG A 108 -35.81 17.28 -9.98
C ARG A 108 -35.62 16.42 -8.73
N GLN A 109 -34.41 16.45 -8.18
CA GLN A 109 -34.07 15.70 -6.97
C GLN A 109 -35.03 15.98 -5.79
N GLU A 110 -35.40 17.25 -5.58
CA GLU A 110 -36.32 17.67 -4.50
C GLU A 110 -37.73 17.07 -4.66
N ASP A 111 -38.23 17.02 -5.89
CA ASP A 111 -39.51 16.42 -6.23
C ASP A 111 -39.45 14.90 -6.09
N ALA A 112 -38.35 14.28 -6.51
CA ALA A 112 -38.11 12.85 -6.35
C ALA A 112 -38.08 12.43 -4.88
N TRP A 113 -37.52 13.25 -3.97
CA TRP A 113 -37.61 13.04 -2.53
C TRP A 113 -39.05 13.12 -2.01
N THR A 114 -39.85 14.02 -2.57
CA THR A 114 -41.27 14.12 -2.22
C THR A 114 -42.03 12.87 -2.65
N VAL A 115 -41.75 12.35 -3.85
CA VAL A 115 -42.29 11.06 -4.32
C VAL A 115 -41.83 9.93 -3.40
N TRP A 116 -40.54 9.87 -3.04
CA TRP A 116 -40.02 8.84 -2.14
C TRP A 116 -40.77 8.79 -0.80
N ARG A 117 -41.03 9.95 -0.17
CA ARG A 117 -41.81 10.00 1.08
C ARG A 117 -43.21 9.39 0.93
N GLN A 118 -43.81 9.44 -0.25
CA GLN A 118 -45.13 8.84 -0.51
C GLN A 118 -45.05 7.32 -0.71
N VAL A 119 -43.97 6.82 -1.33
CA VAL A 119 -43.86 5.43 -1.80
C VAL A 119 -42.96 4.53 -0.95
N HIS A 120 -42.17 5.08 -0.04
CA HIS A 120 -41.13 4.34 0.70
C HIS A 120 -41.68 3.16 1.53
N LEU A 121 -42.92 3.20 2.00
CA LEU A 121 -43.54 2.06 2.71
C LEU A 121 -43.72 0.83 1.81
N GLN A 122 -43.77 1.03 0.50
CA GLN A 122 -43.88 0.00 -0.53
C GLN A 122 -42.51 -0.37 -1.12
N SER A 123 -41.41 0.18 -0.59
CA SER A 123 -40.03 -0.09 -1.03
C SER A 123 -39.55 -1.52 -0.75
N TRP A 124 -40.42 -2.41 -0.25
CA TRP A 124 -40.17 -3.84 -0.18
C TRP A 124 -40.20 -4.52 -1.54
N LEU A 125 -40.89 -3.92 -2.51
CA LEU A 125 -40.99 -4.45 -3.86
C LEU A 125 -39.65 -4.33 -4.57
N ASP A 126 -39.18 -5.48 -5.05
CA ASP A 126 -38.09 -5.56 -6.02
C ASP A 126 -38.66 -5.34 -7.43
N SER A 127 -38.59 -4.10 -7.89
CA SER A 127 -39.11 -3.66 -9.19
C SER A 127 -38.24 -2.58 -9.80
N GLN A 128 -38.26 -2.47 -11.13
CA GLN A 128 -37.31 -1.67 -11.90
C GLN A 128 -37.25 -0.20 -11.43
N TRP A 129 -38.39 0.48 -11.36
CA TRP A 129 -38.44 1.93 -11.11
C TRP A 129 -38.31 2.27 -9.63
N MET A 130 -38.89 1.48 -8.73
CA MET A 130 -38.68 1.58 -7.30
C MET A 130 -37.20 1.39 -6.95
N ASN A 131 -36.56 0.37 -7.53
CA ASN A 131 -35.13 0.14 -7.32
C ASN A 131 -34.30 1.29 -7.86
N ARG A 132 -34.59 1.76 -9.08
CA ARG A 132 -33.90 2.89 -9.68
C ARG A 132 -34.04 4.16 -8.83
N LEU A 133 -35.23 4.49 -8.34
CA LEU A 133 -35.46 5.66 -7.48
C LEU A 133 -34.69 5.54 -6.16
N ARG A 134 -34.76 4.38 -5.50
CA ARG A 134 -34.03 4.10 -4.26
C ARG A 134 -32.52 4.28 -4.45
N LEU A 135 -31.99 3.76 -5.56
CA LEU A 135 -30.58 3.86 -5.93
C LEU A 135 -30.16 5.31 -6.16
N GLU A 136 -30.88 6.05 -6.99
CA GLU A 136 -30.57 7.43 -7.34
C GLU A 136 -30.61 8.36 -6.12
N LEU A 137 -31.65 8.25 -5.29
CA LEU A 137 -31.77 9.06 -4.08
C LEU A 137 -30.74 8.66 -3.00
N GLY A 138 -30.52 7.36 -2.82
CA GLY A 138 -29.48 6.85 -1.92
C GLY A 138 -28.10 7.34 -2.33
N CYS A 139 -27.77 7.18 -3.61
CA CYS A 139 -26.52 7.67 -4.20
C CYS A 139 -26.36 9.17 -3.97
N CYS A 140 -27.36 9.99 -4.30
CA CYS A 140 -27.30 11.43 -4.07
C CYS A 140 -27.08 11.78 -2.60
N ARG A 141 -27.84 11.16 -1.69
CA ARG A 141 -27.74 11.40 -0.24
C ARG A 141 -26.33 11.08 0.26
N ASP A 142 -25.87 9.86 -0.02
CA ASP A 142 -24.65 9.31 0.55
C ASP A 142 -23.43 9.98 -0.06
N PHE A 143 -23.48 10.28 -1.36
CA PHE A 143 -22.43 11.02 -2.03
C PHE A 143 -22.35 12.49 -1.61
N CYS A 144 -23.47 13.21 -1.52
CA CYS A 144 -23.48 14.57 -1.01
C CYS A 144 -22.97 14.61 0.43
N SER A 145 -23.38 13.66 1.27
CA SER A 145 -22.85 13.53 2.63
C SER A 145 -21.34 13.28 2.61
N TYR A 146 -20.86 12.34 1.80
CA TYR A 146 -19.44 12.03 1.67
C TYR A 146 -18.60 13.24 1.23
N LEU A 147 -19.02 13.98 0.20
CA LEU A 147 -18.33 15.19 -0.26
C LEU A 147 -18.35 16.32 0.77
N GLN A 148 -19.46 16.50 1.47
CA GLN A 148 -19.56 17.49 2.55
C GLN A 148 -18.54 17.17 3.65
N LYS A 149 -18.46 15.90 4.07
CA LYS A 149 -17.48 15.43 5.05
C LYS A 149 -16.04 15.65 4.57
N LEU A 150 -15.75 15.30 3.31
CA LEU A 150 -14.45 15.54 2.69
C LEU A 150 -14.08 17.03 2.64
N THR A 151 -15.06 17.92 2.43
CA THR A 151 -14.86 19.37 2.35
C THR A 151 -14.70 19.99 3.73
N SER A 152 -15.39 19.46 4.74
CA SER A 152 -15.25 19.88 6.13
C SER A 152 -13.97 19.36 6.81
N ASN A 153 -13.12 18.63 6.07
CA ASN A 153 -11.92 17.97 6.59
C ASN A 153 -12.22 17.09 7.82
N GLU A 154 -13.36 16.39 7.80
CA GLU A 154 -13.70 15.44 8.85
C GLU A 154 -12.71 14.26 8.81
N LEU A 155 -12.00 14.03 9.92
CA LEU A 155 -10.93 13.03 10.02
C LEU A 155 -11.39 11.58 9.79
N SER A 156 -12.70 11.32 9.76
CA SER A 156 -13.26 9.99 9.53
C SER A 156 -13.38 9.62 8.03
N VAL A 157 -13.15 10.58 7.12
CA VAL A 157 -13.34 10.37 5.68
C VAL A 157 -12.07 10.71 4.91
N GLU A 158 -11.58 9.71 4.17
CA GLU A 158 -10.38 9.81 3.35
C GLU A 158 -10.68 9.29 1.94
N ALA A 159 -9.99 9.83 0.94
CA ALA A 159 -10.21 9.50 -0.46
C ALA A 159 -8.91 9.21 -1.20
N SER A 160 -8.93 8.29 -2.15
CA SER A 160 -7.84 8.15 -3.12
C SER A 160 -8.24 8.73 -4.48
N TYR A 161 -7.26 9.08 -5.31
CA TYR A 161 -7.46 9.51 -6.69
C TYR A 161 -8.32 8.52 -7.47
N HIS A 162 -8.01 7.22 -7.38
CA HIS A 162 -8.80 6.16 -8.03
C HIS A 162 -10.23 6.10 -7.55
N PHE A 163 -10.43 6.22 -6.24
CA PHE A 163 -11.77 6.24 -5.68
C PHE A 163 -12.57 7.44 -6.21
N LEU A 164 -11.98 8.64 -6.20
CA LEU A 164 -12.62 9.83 -6.73
C LEU A 164 -12.93 9.74 -8.22
N LEU A 165 -12.05 9.13 -9.04
CA LEU A 165 -12.33 8.86 -10.45
C LEU A 165 -13.50 7.89 -10.65
N LYS A 166 -13.58 6.82 -9.85
CA LYS A 166 -14.72 5.90 -9.89
C LYS A 166 -16.01 6.62 -9.52
N VAL A 167 -15.96 7.49 -8.52
CA VAL A 167 -17.11 8.31 -8.11
C VAL A 167 -17.47 9.34 -9.18
N LYS A 168 -16.50 9.95 -9.88
CA LYS A 168 -16.75 10.86 -11.01
C LYS A 168 -17.58 10.20 -12.11
N LYS A 169 -17.41 8.88 -12.33
CA LYS A 169 -18.22 8.15 -13.31
C LYS A 169 -19.71 8.19 -12.97
N ILE A 170 -20.10 8.21 -11.69
CA ILE A 170 -21.51 8.24 -11.27
C ILE A 170 -22.26 9.44 -11.85
N PHE A 171 -21.63 10.61 -11.95
CA PHE A 171 -22.24 11.82 -12.54
C PHE A 171 -22.66 11.65 -14.00
N ALA A 172 -22.02 10.74 -14.74
CA ALA A 172 -22.40 10.47 -16.13
C ALA A 172 -23.69 9.64 -16.23
N TYR A 173 -24.15 9.01 -15.14
CA TYR A 173 -25.27 8.07 -15.16
C TYR A 173 -26.41 8.45 -14.23
N SER A 174 -26.14 9.19 -13.14
CA SER A 174 -27.18 9.64 -12.23
C SER A 174 -28.04 10.70 -12.88
N VAL A 175 -29.35 10.53 -12.78
CA VAL A 175 -30.33 11.51 -13.28
C VAL A 175 -30.38 12.77 -12.40
N PHE A 176 -29.97 12.66 -11.14
CA PHE A 176 -30.02 13.75 -10.16
C PHE A 176 -28.68 14.45 -9.95
N LEU A 177 -27.55 13.74 -10.08
CA LEU A 177 -26.22 14.32 -10.01
C LEU A 177 -25.80 14.82 -11.40
N THR A 178 -26.39 15.94 -11.81
CA THR A 178 -26.14 16.51 -13.13
C THR A 178 -24.75 17.13 -13.25
N GLU A 179 -24.33 17.32 -14.50
CA GLU A 179 -23.09 17.99 -14.90
C GLU A 179 -22.91 19.38 -14.27
N ASP A 180 -24.01 20.12 -14.08
CA ASP A 180 -24.02 21.48 -13.55
C ASP A 180 -24.02 21.55 -12.01
N SER A 181 -23.97 20.39 -11.33
CA SER A 181 -23.98 20.35 -9.87
C SER A 181 -22.71 20.97 -9.27
N PRO A 182 -22.83 21.84 -8.24
CA PRO A 182 -21.68 22.33 -7.47
C PRO A 182 -20.79 21.21 -6.93
N MET A 183 -21.39 20.05 -6.65
CA MET A 183 -20.67 18.86 -6.19
C MET A 183 -19.72 18.29 -7.24
N LYS A 184 -20.09 18.36 -8.53
CA LYS A 184 -19.21 17.93 -9.62
C LYS A 184 -17.99 18.82 -9.71
N PHE A 185 -18.20 20.13 -9.59
CA PHE A 185 -17.12 21.10 -9.58
C PHE A 185 -16.14 20.80 -8.44
N LEU A 186 -16.64 20.64 -7.20
CA LEU A 186 -15.81 20.28 -6.04
C LEU A 186 -15.03 18.98 -6.25
N LEU A 187 -15.67 17.94 -6.78
CA LEU A 187 -15.02 16.66 -7.07
C LEU A 187 -13.93 16.82 -8.13
N THR A 188 -14.21 17.53 -9.22
CA THR A 188 -13.28 17.73 -10.34
C THR A 188 -12.09 18.58 -9.90
N THR A 189 -12.33 19.68 -9.19
CA THR A 189 -11.28 20.50 -8.59
C THR A 189 -10.37 19.67 -7.71
N ARG A 190 -10.92 18.77 -6.89
CA ARG A 190 -10.12 17.90 -6.02
C ARG A 190 -9.27 16.91 -6.82
N ILE A 191 -9.86 16.24 -7.81
CA ILE A 191 -9.15 15.31 -8.70
C ILE A 191 -8.00 16.02 -9.42
N ASP A 192 -8.27 17.19 -9.98
CA ASP A 192 -7.28 17.98 -10.70
C ASP A 192 -6.17 18.47 -9.75
N THR A 193 -6.54 18.85 -8.52
CA THR A 193 -5.57 19.26 -7.49
C THR A 193 -4.66 18.10 -7.06
N ILE A 194 -5.20 16.89 -6.88
CA ILE A 194 -4.38 15.69 -6.61
C ILE A 194 -3.44 15.44 -7.81
N LYS A 195 -3.96 15.55 -9.04
CA LYS A 195 -3.17 15.35 -10.25
C LYS A 195 -2.00 16.33 -10.32
N MET A 196 -2.28 17.63 -10.16
CA MET A 196 -1.24 18.67 -10.14
C MET A 196 -0.21 18.42 -9.05
N PHE A 197 -0.65 18.16 -7.82
CA PHE A 197 0.23 17.88 -6.69
C PHE A 197 1.18 16.71 -6.97
N MET A 198 0.63 15.60 -7.46
CA MET A 198 1.41 14.40 -7.76
C MET A 198 2.34 14.59 -8.95
N GLU A 199 1.94 15.39 -9.95
CA GLU A 199 2.81 15.73 -11.08
C GLU A 199 4.02 16.54 -10.63
N GLU A 200 3.81 17.52 -9.75
CA GLU A 200 4.90 18.30 -9.19
C GLU A 200 5.83 17.44 -8.32
N MET A 201 5.28 16.57 -7.47
CA MET A 201 6.08 15.62 -6.68
C MET A 201 6.86 14.65 -7.58
N TRP A 202 6.24 14.12 -8.62
CA TRP A 202 6.92 13.26 -9.58
C TRP A 202 8.08 14.00 -10.27
N LYS A 203 7.88 15.23 -10.75
CA LYS A 203 8.94 16.04 -11.37
C LYS A 203 10.11 16.32 -10.43
N LEU A 204 9.82 16.50 -9.14
CA LEU A 204 10.81 16.76 -8.10
C LEU A 204 11.69 15.56 -7.79
N PHE A 205 11.13 14.34 -7.79
CA PHE A 205 11.85 13.13 -7.41
C PHE A 205 12.38 12.32 -8.59
N SER A 206 11.57 12.15 -9.63
CA SER A 206 11.77 11.15 -10.68
C SER A 206 12.53 11.72 -11.87
N TYR A 207 13.19 10.84 -12.62
CA TYR A 207 13.70 11.13 -13.95
C TYR A 207 12.74 10.52 -14.98
N ASP A 208 12.59 11.14 -16.15
CA ASP A 208 11.76 10.61 -17.24
C ASP A 208 12.19 9.19 -17.66
N ARG A 209 13.50 8.93 -17.59
CA ARG A 209 14.10 7.61 -17.70
C ARG A 209 14.87 7.28 -16.42
N GLY A 210 14.40 6.28 -15.70
CA GLY A 210 14.94 5.91 -14.39
C GLY A 210 14.97 4.40 -14.18
N TYR A 211 15.65 3.96 -13.12
CA TYR A 211 15.62 2.55 -12.69
C TYR A 211 14.56 2.28 -11.61
N TYR A 212 13.91 3.34 -11.14
CA TYR A 212 12.97 3.30 -10.03
C TYR A 212 11.75 4.14 -10.36
N SER A 213 10.60 3.57 -10.09
CA SER A 213 9.34 4.30 -10.05
C SER A 213 9.36 5.34 -8.92
N PHE A 214 8.48 6.33 -9.03
CA PHE A 214 8.26 7.34 -8.00
C PHE A 214 7.98 6.71 -6.62
N PHE A 215 7.22 5.63 -6.57
CA PHE A 215 6.86 4.95 -5.33
C PHE A 215 8.03 4.23 -4.69
N GLU A 216 8.89 3.60 -5.47
CA GLU A 216 10.12 3.04 -4.91
C GLU A 216 10.96 4.16 -4.31
N ILE A 217 11.06 5.31 -4.96
CA ILE A 217 11.82 6.47 -4.45
C ILE A 217 11.27 6.95 -3.10
N VAL A 218 9.95 7.15 -2.97
CA VAL A 218 9.30 7.75 -1.78
C VAL A 218 8.97 6.73 -0.68
N CYS A 219 8.48 5.54 -1.02
CA CYS A 219 7.98 4.57 -0.03
C CYS A 219 9.08 3.66 0.54
N GLY A 220 10.30 3.71 0.02
CA GLY A 220 11.44 2.97 0.55
C GLY A 220 11.91 1.82 -0.36
N ARG A 221 12.87 1.03 0.11
CA ARG A 221 13.54 -0.01 -0.67
C ARG A 221 12.93 -1.39 -0.39
N GLN A 222 12.13 -1.92 -1.31
CA GLN A 222 11.63 -3.30 -1.19
C GLN A 222 12.72 -4.34 -1.51
N ASP A 223 13.60 -4.01 -2.46
CA ASP A 223 14.72 -4.85 -2.91
C ASP A 223 15.82 -5.04 -1.84
N LEU A 224 15.82 -4.25 -0.78
CA LEU A 224 16.89 -4.22 0.21
C LEU A 224 16.99 -5.52 1.01
N ASN A 225 15.88 -6.22 1.26
CA ASN A 225 15.88 -7.50 1.97
C ASN A 225 16.67 -8.56 1.20
N GLU A 226 16.33 -8.75 -0.06
CA GLU A 226 16.99 -9.69 -0.95
C GLU A 226 18.47 -9.37 -1.14
N LEU A 227 18.81 -8.08 -1.28
CA LEU A 227 20.20 -7.66 -1.37
C LEU A 227 20.98 -7.93 -0.07
N ALA A 228 20.38 -7.68 1.09
CA ALA A 228 20.98 -7.97 2.40
C ALA A 228 21.14 -9.48 2.66
N GLU A 229 20.40 -10.32 1.95
CA GLU A 229 20.58 -11.78 1.92
C GLU A 229 21.68 -12.24 0.94
N GLY A 230 22.19 -11.32 0.12
CA GLY A 230 23.24 -11.60 -0.86
C GLY A 230 22.73 -11.97 -2.25
N LYS A 231 21.45 -11.71 -2.58
CA LYS A 231 21.02 -11.73 -3.98
C LYS A 231 21.67 -10.57 -4.74
N ILE A 232 21.77 -10.72 -6.06
CA ILE A 232 22.14 -9.65 -6.98
C ILE A 232 20.99 -9.49 -7.93
N LEU A 233 20.28 -8.38 -7.75
CA LEU A 233 19.08 -8.09 -8.50
C LEU A 233 19.45 -7.23 -9.69
N LYS A 234 18.94 -7.56 -10.86
CA LYS A 234 19.05 -6.68 -12.02
C LYS A 234 18.24 -5.41 -11.80
N LEU A 235 18.71 -4.28 -12.35
CA LEU A 235 17.89 -3.09 -12.52
C LEU A 235 17.75 -2.78 -14.01
N SER A 236 16.51 -2.53 -14.42
CA SER A 236 16.16 -2.22 -15.79
C SER A 236 15.75 -0.75 -15.87
N LEU A 237 16.36 -0.03 -16.81
CA LEU A 237 15.97 1.33 -17.13
C LEU A 237 14.58 1.28 -17.76
N SER A 238 13.67 2.03 -17.17
CA SER A 238 12.28 2.14 -17.62
C SER A 238 12.00 3.59 -18.02
N GLU A 239 11.15 3.76 -19.02
CA GLU A 239 10.53 5.05 -19.30
C GLU A 239 9.32 5.16 -18.37
N HIS A 240 9.33 6.16 -17.49
CA HIS A 240 8.26 6.37 -16.55
C HIS A 240 7.31 7.43 -17.09
N SER A 241 6.07 7.01 -17.33
CA SER A 241 4.98 7.95 -17.58
C SER A 241 4.51 8.57 -16.25
N PHE A 242 3.95 9.78 -16.31
CA PHE A 242 3.35 10.39 -15.13
C PHE A 242 2.12 9.58 -14.65
N GLU A 243 1.40 8.95 -15.59
CA GLU A 243 0.23 8.14 -15.32
C GLU A 243 0.50 6.97 -14.36
N GLU A 244 1.70 6.38 -14.40
CA GLU A 244 2.14 5.32 -13.48
C GLU A 244 2.13 5.76 -12.01
N VAL A 245 2.20 7.07 -11.74
CA VAL A 245 2.07 7.62 -10.38
C VAL A 245 0.70 7.30 -9.79
N PHE A 246 -0.31 6.97 -10.60
CA PHE A 246 -1.59 6.52 -10.07
C PHE A 246 -1.73 5.00 -10.04
N ASP A 247 -0.80 4.22 -10.59
CA ASP A 247 -0.95 2.75 -10.68
C ASP A 247 -0.46 1.99 -9.45
N CYS A 248 -0.15 2.69 -8.35
CA CYS A 248 0.36 2.07 -7.13
C CYS A 248 -0.72 1.34 -6.32
N LYS A 249 -1.00 0.09 -6.72
CA LYS A 249 -1.91 -0.82 -6.02
C LYS A 249 -1.59 -0.93 -4.52
N TRP A 250 -0.31 -0.84 -4.15
CA TRP A 250 0.17 -0.93 -2.77
C TRP A 250 -0.36 0.17 -1.84
N ILE A 251 -0.66 1.36 -2.35
CA ILE A 251 -1.20 2.45 -1.52
C ILE A 251 -2.71 2.33 -1.37
N TYR A 252 -3.39 1.88 -2.43
CA TYR A 252 -4.85 1.84 -2.48
C TYR A 252 -5.47 0.58 -1.86
N GLN A 253 -4.65 -0.36 -1.39
CA GLN A 253 -5.12 -1.53 -0.64
C GLN A 253 -5.51 -1.20 0.82
N TYR A 254 -5.07 -0.06 1.35
CA TYR A 254 -5.36 0.33 2.73
C TYR A 254 -6.74 0.96 2.84
N LYS A 255 -7.44 0.67 3.94
CA LYS A 255 -8.75 1.27 4.23
C LYS A 255 -8.63 2.67 4.81
N LEU A 256 -7.51 2.96 5.48
CA LEU A 256 -7.21 4.24 6.12
C LEU A 256 -5.73 4.61 5.95
N SER A 257 -5.42 5.89 5.80
CA SER A 257 -4.08 6.46 5.67
C SER A 257 -3.18 6.13 6.86
N ARG A 258 -3.75 6.03 8.07
CA ARG A 258 -3.01 5.58 9.26
C ARG A 258 -2.43 4.17 9.12
N GLN A 259 -3.09 3.29 8.36
CA GLN A 259 -2.58 1.94 8.09
C GLN A 259 -1.41 2.01 7.10
N MET A 260 -1.54 2.83 6.06
CA MET A 260 -0.46 3.12 5.12
C MET A 260 0.76 3.73 5.82
N ARG A 261 0.57 4.74 6.68
CA ARG A 261 1.65 5.38 7.44
C ARG A 261 2.39 4.36 8.32
N ARG A 262 1.64 3.53 9.07
CA ARG A 262 2.24 2.42 9.85
C ARG A 262 3.02 1.45 8.98
N HIS A 263 2.53 1.16 7.78
CA HIS A 263 3.26 0.33 6.84
C HIS A 263 4.57 1.00 6.41
N MET A 264 4.57 2.29 6.11
CA MET A 264 5.79 3.03 5.77
C MET A 264 6.78 3.04 6.95
N ASP A 265 6.31 3.18 8.19
CA ASP A 265 7.16 3.03 9.39
C ASP A 265 7.86 1.66 9.41
N LEU A 266 7.12 0.57 9.14
CA LEU A 266 7.67 -0.78 9.09
C LEU A 266 8.69 -0.99 7.95
N VAL A 267 8.61 -0.22 6.87
CA VAL A 267 9.60 -0.27 5.78
C VAL A 267 10.85 0.53 6.12
N TYR A 268 10.70 1.68 6.76
CA TYR A 268 11.80 2.61 7.00
C TYR A 268 12.58 2.37 8.30
N GLU A 269 11.93 1.86 9.35
CA GLU A 269 12.60 1.54 10.62
C GLU A 269 13.74 0.51 10.47
N PRO A 270 13.55 -0.66 9.82
CA PRO A 270 14.63 -1.63 9.68
C PRO A 270 15.66 -1.30 8.59
N HIS A 271 15.45 -0.22 7.85
CA HIS A 271 16.21 0.12 6.65
C HIS A 271 17.72 0.24 6.93
N VAL A 272 18.10 0.88 8.04
CA VAL A 272 19.52 1.02 8.42
C VAL A 272 20.15 -0.34 8.72
N GLU A 273 19.44 -1.25 9.37
CA GLU A 273 20.01 -2.56 9.75
C GLU A 273 20.17 -3.46 8.54
N LEU A 274 19.24 -3.38 7.60
CA LEU A 274 19.37 -4.06 6.32
C LEU A 274 20.51 -3.47 5.49
N LEU A 275 20.74 -2.16 5.51
CA LEU A 275 21.88 -1.52 4.85
C LEU A 275 23.21 -1.93 5.49
N LEU A 276 23.31 -1.98 6.82
CA LEU A 276 24.51 -2.46 7.51
C LEU A 276 24.83 -3.90 7.12
N ARG A 277 23.80 -4.75 7.03
CA ARG A 277 23.99 -6.12 6.56
C ARG A 277 24.40 -6.19 5.09
N LEU A 278 23.79 -5.38 4.23
CA LEU A 278 24.18 -5.26 2.83
C LEU A 278 25.63 -4.80 2.69
N ARG A 279 26.10 -3.88 3.55
CA ARG A 279 27.50 -3.47 3.58
C ARG A 279 28.42 -4.64 3.89
N THR A 280 28.12 -5.45 4.90
CA THR A 280 28.91 -6.66 5.22
C THR A 280 28.99 -7.61 4.03
N VAL A 281 27.87 -7.86 3.36
CA VAL A 281 27.83 -8.71 2.16
C VAL A 281 28.70 -8.12 1.04
N ASN A 282 28.51 -6.85 0.71
CA ASN A 282 29.22 -6.22 -0.40
C ASN A 282 30.72 -6.01 -0.14
N SER A 283 31.14 -5.78 1.11
CA SER A 283 32.55 -5.66 1.46
C SER A 283 33.35 -6.94 1.22
N SER A 284 32.68 -8.10 1.17
CA SER A 284 33.31 -9.38 0.82
C SER A 284 33.32 -9.68 -0.68
N ARG A 285 32.58 -8.90 -1.49
CA ARG A 285 32.44 -9.12 -2.93
C ARG A 285 33.58 -8.44 -3.70
N PRO A 286 34.17 -9.11 -4.69
CA PRO A 286 35.14 -8.47 -5.57
C PRO A 286 34.46 -7.45 -6.51
N VAL A 287 35.23 -6.57 -7.15
CA VAL A 287 34.67 -5.46 -7.96
C VAL A 287 33.89 -5.97 -9.19
N GLU A 288 34.28 -7.12 -9.74
CA GLU A 288 33.58 -7.79 -10.84
C GLU A 288 32.16 -8.20 -10.42
N GLN A 289 31.98 -8.36 -9.11
CA GLN A 289 30.73 -8.76 -8.50
C GLN A 289 29.82 -7.58 -8.11
N THR A 290 30.35 -6.38 -8.02
CA THR A 290 29.60 -5.20 -7.59
C THR A 290 29.49 -4.13 -8.66
N CYS A 291 30.43 -4.07 -9.60
CA CYS A 291 30.45 -3.09 -10.67
C CYS A 291 29.57 -3.50 -11.85
N GLN A 292 28.93 -2.53 -12.50
CA GLN A 292 28.08 -2.77 -13.67
C GLN A 292 28.82 -3.34 -14.90
N CYS A 293 30.15 -3.31 -14.92
CA CYS A 293 30.94 -3.92 -16.00
C CYS A 293 31.05 -5.44 -15.89
N GLY A 294 30.64 -6.04 -14.76
CA GLY A 294 30.85 -7.46 -14.48
C GLY A 294 32.35 -7.82 -14.52
N GLU A 295 32.66 -8.94 -15.16
CA GLU A 295 34.03 -9.50 -15.23
C GLU A 295 34.97 -8.81 -16.23
N LYS A 296 34.54 -7.70 -16.86
CA LYS A 296 35.43 -6.91 -17.72
C LYS A 296 36.56 -6.34 -16.86
N LYS A 297 37.76 -6.90 -17.01
CA LYS A 297 38.97 -6.43 -16.35
C LYS A 297 39.31 -5.01 -16.82
N LEU A 298 39.01 -4.02 -15.99
CA LEU A 298 39.38 -2.63 -16.19
C LEU A 298 40.54 -2.29 -15.25
N THR A 299 41.53 -1.55 -15.73
CA THR A 299 42.70 -1.13 -14.94
C THR A 299 42.48 0.20 -14.22
N SER A 300 41.24 0.64 -14.07
CA SER A 300 40.92 1.94 -13.45
C SER A 300 40.85 1.87 -11.93
N SER A 301 41.02 3.02 -11.27
CA SER A 301 40.74 3.19 -9.85
C SER A 301 39.32 2.76 -9.47
N VAL A 302 39.14 2.35 -8.21
CA VAL A 302 37.86 1.91 -7.67
C VAL A 302 37.31 2.93 -6.67
N VAL A 303 36.00 3.05 -6.63
CA VAL A 303 35.23 3.94 -5.74
C VAL A 303 34.23 3.10 -4.99
N THR A 304 34.07 3.35 -3.69
CA THR A 304 33.10 2.63 -2.86
C THR A 304 31.85 3.46 -2.63
N CYS A 305 30.66 2.87 -2.84
CA CYS A 305 29.43 3.52 -2.45
C CYS A 305 29.31 3.58 -0.93
N TYR A 306 29.14 4.78 -0.38
CA TYR A 306 29.04 4.98 1.06
C TYR A 306 27.87 4.20 1.68
N LEU A 307 26.69 4.15 1.04
CA LEU A 307 25.53 3.48 1.63
C LEU A 307 25.64 1.95 1.64
N CYS A 308 25.93 1.32 0.50
CA CYS A 308 25.88 -0.13 0.36
C CYS A 308 27.25 -0.83 0.38
N HIS A 309 28.36 -0.08 0.40
CA HIS A 309 29.74 -0.58 0.30
C HIS A 309 30.03 -1.43 -0.97
N SER A 310 29.20 -1.34 -2.00
CA SER A 310 29.56 -1.87 -3.31
C SER A 310 30.71 -1.06 -3.90
N THR A 311 31.69 -1.74 -4.50
CA THR A 311 32.82 -1.10 -5.17
C THR A 311 32.59 -1.03 -6.67
N PHE A 312 33.07 0.03 -7.30
CA PHE A 312 32.87 0.28 -8.73
C PHE A 312 34.14 0.83 -9.35
N HIS A 313 34.43 0.43 -10.59
CA HIS A 313 35.41 1.12 -11.40
C HIS A 313 35.00 2.58 -11.63
N SER A 314 35.92 3.52 -11.43
CA SER A 314 35.69 4.96 -11.62
C SER A 314 35.20 5.26 -13.04
N GLN A 315 35.59 4.48 -14.05
CA GLN A 315 35.12 4.62 -15.44
C GLN A 315 33.70 4.12 -15.69
N CYS A 316 33.17 3.28 -14.80
CA CYS A 316 31.84 2.72 -14.92
C CYS A 316 30.77 3.60 -14.27
N ILE A 317 31.10 4.48 -13.35
CA ILE A 317 30.11 5.26 -12.62
C ILE A 317 29.81 6.61 -13.26
N SER A 318 28.62 7.14 -12.95
CA SER A 318 28.22 8.51 -13.27
C SER A 318 28.15 9.43 -12.06
N TRP A 319 28.41 10.71 -12.30
CA TRP A 319 28.24 11.76 -11.32
C TRP A 319 26.88 12.41 -11.48
N GLU A 320 26.04 12.30 -10.46
CA GLU A 320 24.74 12.96 -10.42
C GLU A 320 24.83 14.32 -9.72
N PRO A 321 24.15 15.38 -10.22
CA PRO A 321 24.17 16.70 -9.60
C PRO A 321 23.77 16.72 -8.12
N ALA A 322 22.91 15.80 -7.69
CA ALA A 322 22.49 15.65 -6.30
C ALA A 322 23.68 15.38 -5.34
N LEU A 323 24.73 14.71 -5.82
CA LEU A 323 25.94 14.40 -5.04
C LEU A 323 26.75 15.65 -4.68
N ASN A 324 26.59 16.75 -5.43
CA ASN A 324 27.28 18.02 -5.13
C ASN A 324 26.90 18.62 -3.77
N THR A 325 25.78 18.18 -3.20
CA THR A 325 25.30 18.65 -1.90
C THR A 325 25.88 17.85 -0.73
N LEU A 326 26.59 16.76 -1.00
CA LEU A 326 27.16 15.85 0.00
C LEU A 326 28.61 16.23 0.35
N PRO A 327 29.13 15.80 1.51
CA PRO A 327 30.55 15.88 1.85
C PRO A 327 31.45 15.30 0.74
N LYS A 328 32.64 15.91 0.58
CA LYS A 328 33.66 15.39 -0.33
C LYS A 328 34.03 13.95 0.05
N GLY A 329 34.29 13.12 -0.96
CA GLY A 329 34.60 11.71 -0.77
C GLY A 329 33.37 10.80 -0.61
N ILE A 330 32.15 11.34 -0.47
CA ILE A 330 30.93 10.51 -0.46
C ILE A 330 30.44 10.28 -1.88
N TYR A 331 30.31 8.99 -2.23
CA TYR A 331 29.67 8.54 -3.45
C TYR A 331 28.45 7.66 -3.15
N LEU A 332 27.35 7.88 -3.87
CA LEU A 332 26.18 7.00 -3.87
C LEU A 332 26.03 6.37 -5.25
N CYS A 333 25.97 5.04 -5.31
CA CYS A 333 25.78 4.34 -6.58
C CYS A 333 24.36 4.51 -7.12
N GLN A 334 24.16 4.17 -8.40
CA GLN A 334 22.85 4.25 -9.07
C GLN A 334 21.73 3.48 -8.35
N ARG A 335 22.07 2.45 -7.56
CA ARG A 335 21.10 1.71 -6.74
C ARG A 335 20.68 2.47 -5.47
N CYS A 336 21.61 3.22 -4.87
CA CYS A 336 21.36 3.95 -3.64
C CYS A 336 20.84 5.37 -3.89
N LEU A 337 21.19 5.98 -5.03
CA LEU A 337 20.68 7.25 -5.52
C LEU A 337 19.57 6.99 -6.53
N ARG A 338 18.33 6.90 -6.05
CA ARG A 338 17.18 6.43 -6.82
C ARG A 338 16.44 7.53 -7.56
N GLY A 339 16.56 8.77 -7.08
CA GLY A 339 15.93 9.95 -7.66
C GLY A 339 16.78 11.21 -7.52
N LYS A 340 16.21 12.37 -7.88
CA LYS A 340 16.84 13.70 -7.93
C LYS A 340 17.19 14.30 -6.57
N ARG A 341 16.75 13.69 -5.46
CA ARG A 341 16.90 14.18 -4.08
C ARG A 341 16.46 15.63 -3.88
N PRO A 342 15.15 15.96 -3.98
CA PRO A 342 14.66 17.32 -3.75
C PRO A 342 14.95 17.83 -2.34
N SER A 343 14.90 19.14 -2.18
CA SER A 343 15.02 19.80 -0.86
C SER A 343 13.77 19.56 -0.03
N ILE A 344 13.92 19.13 1.22
CA ILE A 344 12.81 18.95 2.17
C ILE A 344 12.03 20.26 2.36
N CYS A 345 12.70 21.41 2.33
CA CYS A 345 12.03 22.70 2.46
C CYS A 345 11.06 22.96 1.30
N ILE A 346 11.41 22.57 0.07
CA ILE A 346 10.53 22.76 -1.10
C ILE A 346 9.26 21.93 -0.91
N MET A 347 9.40 20.66 -0.56
CA MET A 347 8.26 19.76 -0.32
C MET A 347 7.38 20.23 0.84
N SER A 348 7.99 20.68 1.94
CA SER A 348 7.26 21.25 3.09
C SER A 348 6.46 22.50 2.69
N CYS A 349 7.05 23.41 1.91
CA CYS A 349 6.34 24.59 1.42
C CYS A 349 5.16 24.22 0.53
N MET A 350 5.29 23.17 -0.30
CA MET A 350 4.19 22.68 -1.13
C MET A 350 3.08 22.08 -0.27
N LEU A 351 3.40 21.22 0.70
CA LEU A 351 2.39 20.62 1.60
C LEU A 351 1.61 21.68 2.39
N GLN A 352 2.27 22.79 2.76
CA GLN A 352 1.69 23.94 3.46
C GLN A 352 1.00 24.95 2.52
N SER A 353 1.02 24.70 1.20
CA SER A 353 0.31 25.55 0.26
C SER A 353 -1.19 25.45 0.54
N PRO A 354 -1.92 26.57 0.74
CA PRO A 354 -3.34 26.53 1.01
C PRO A 354 -4.14 25.79 -0.06
N CYS A 355 -3.68 25.81 -1.32
CA CYS A 355 -4.35 25.08 -2.40
C CYS A 355 -4.36 23.56 -2.18
N TYR A 356 -3.32 22.98 -1.57
CA TYR A 356 -3.21 21.55 -1.32
C TYR A 356 -3.73 21.18 0.07
N GLU A 357 -3.33 21.91 1.11
CA GLU A 357 -3.72 21.61 2.48
C GLU A 357 -5.24 21.67 2.67
N THR A 358 -5.93 22.65 2.08
CA THR A 358 -7.38 22.75 2.24
C THR A 358 -8.15 21.78 1.33
N THR A 359 -7.60 21.43 0.17
CA THR A 359 -8.33 20.70 -0.87
C THR A 359 -8.05 19.20 -0.86
N ILE A 360 -6.87 18.75 -0.47
CA ILE A 360 -6.46 17.34 -0.62
C ILE A 360 -5.79 16.74 0.61
N TYR A 361 -5.80 17.42 1.77
CA TYR A 361 -5.16 16.92 2.99
C TYR A 361 -5.59 15.50 3.36
N ASN A 362 -6.87 15.16 3.24
CA ASN A 362 -7.42 13.84 3.57
C ASN A 362 -7.30 12.81 2.43
N THR A 363 -6.39 13.01 1.47
CA THR A 363 -6.15 12.02 0.41
C THR A 363 -4.91 11.18 0.68
N TYR A 364 -4.90 9.95 0.16
CA TYR A 364 -3.77 9.01 0.37
C TYR A 364 -2.47 9.56 -0.20
N GLU A 365 -2.56 10.21 -1.36
CA GLU A 365 -1.45 10.82 -2.07
C GLU A 365 -0.78 11.92 -1.23
N TYR A 366 -1.58 12.83 -0.67
CA TYR A 366 -1.09 13.88 0.22
C TYR A 366 -0.50 13.28 1.50
N GLN A 367 -1.22 12.35 2.13
CA GLN A 367 -0.83 11.74 3.40
C GLN A 367 0.49 10.94 3.31
N MET A 368 0.76 10.31 2.16
CA MET A 368 2.02 9.62 1.90
C MET A 368 3.21 10.59 1.85
N ILE A 369 3.08 11.67 1.09
CA ILE A 369 4.14 12.68 0.96
C ILE A 369 4.32 13.43 2.28
N HIS A 370 3.23 13.75 2.97
CA HIS A 370 3.27 14.36 4.30
C HIS A 370 4.03 13.48 5.29
N TRP A 371 3.73 12.18 5.35
CA TRP A 371 4.47 11.24 6.20
C TRP A 371 5.97 11.21 5.83
N PHE A 372 6.29 11.16 4.53
CA PHE A 372 7.69 11.12 4.09
C PHE A 372 8.46 12.37 4.52
N VAL A 373 7.84 13.55 4.42
CA VAL A 373 8.43 14.83 4.86
C VAL A 373 8.60 14.84 6.38
N ASP A 374 7.58 14.46 7.16
CA ASP A 374 7.64 14.39 8.62
C ASP A 374 8.78 13.47 9.09
N TYR A 375 8.84 12.25 8.53
CA TYR A 375 9.88 11.28 8.85
C TYR A 375 11.27 11.81 8.50
N SER A 376 11.40 12.44 7.32
CA SER A 376 12.66 13.02 6.87
C SER A 376 13.13 14.18 7.75
N MET A 377 12.21 15.03 8.21
CA MET A 377 12.50 16.10 9.16
C MET A 377 12.96 15.55 10.50
N LYS A 378 12.27 14.54 11.05
CA LYS A 378 12.67 13.86 12.28
C LYS A 378 14.10 13.32 12.18
N VAL A 379 14.44 12.64 11.09
CA VAL A 379 15.81 12.15 10.84
C VAL A 379 16.83 13.29 10.74
N CYS A 380 16.47 14.41 10.10
CA CYS A 380 17.33 15.59 10.02
C CYS A 380 17.61 16.20 11.39
N ASP A 381 16.60 16.29 12.25
CA ASP A 381 16.73 16.85 13.59
C ASP A 381 17.56 15.94 14.51
N GLU A 382 17.35 14.62 14.43
CA GLU A 382 18.16 13.62 15.12
C GLU A 382 19.64 13.71 14.69
N LEU A 383 19.91 13.73 13.37
CA LEU A 383 21.26 13.82 12.84
C LEU A 383 21.93 15.16 13.18
N LYS A 384 21.20 16.28 13.08
CA LYS A 384 21.73 17.60 13.43
C LYS A 384 22.12 17.68 14.91
N SER A 385 21.29 17.11 15.79
CA SER A 385 21.57 17.04 17.22
C SER A 385 22.81 16.20 17.49
N ALA A 386 22.95 15.03 16.85
CA ALA A 386 24.13 14.17 16.98
C ALA A 386 25.42 14.82 16.46
N LEU A 387 25.35 15.52 15.30
CA LEU A 387 26.50 16.25 14.76
C LEU A 387 26.96 17.40 15.67
N GLN A 388 26.05 17.99 16.44
CA GLN A 388 26.37 19.05 17.39
C GLN A 388 27.00 18.49 18.68
N SER A 389 26.57 17.31 19.14
CA SER A 389 27.15 16.66 20.32
C SER A 389 28.50 16.00 20.06
N CYS A 390 28.72 15.45 18.85
CA CYS A 390 29.93 14.68 18.54
C CYS A 390 31.15 15.53 18.13
N SER A 391 31.08 16.86 18.14
CA SER A 391 32.19 17.70 17.65
C SER A 391 33.50 17.54 18.43
N ASN A 392 33.45 17.00 19.65
CA ASN A 392 34.60 16.83 20.55
C ASN A 392 34.87 15.36 20.95
N ALA A 393 34.08 14.39 20.48
CA ALA A 393 34.02 13.03 21.02
C ALA A 393 34.28 11.91 19.99
N LEU A 394 34.99 12.20 18.89
CA LEU A 394 35.24 11.19 17.83
C LEU A 394 36.08 9.99 18.28
N ASP A 395 36.70 10.04 19.46
CA ASP A 395 37.39 8.90 20.06
C ASP A 395 36.42 7.88 20.70
N ASP A 396 35.16 8.27 20.94
CA ASP A 396 34.12 7.36 21.42
C ASP A 396 33.50 6.57 20.25
N LYS A 397 33.79 5.27 20.25
CA LYS A 397 33.30 4.33 19.23
C LYS A 397 31.78 4.23 19.21
N GLU A 398 31.10 4.29 20.37
CA GLU A 398 29.65 4.14 20.42
C GLU A 398 28.94 5.34 19.79
N GLU A 399 29.42 6.55 20.07
CA GLU A 399 28.91 7.78 19.46
C GLU A 399 29.28 7.87 17.96
N ALA A 400 30.45 7.37 17.55
CA ALA A 400 30.81 7.28 16.14
C ALA A 400 29.88 6.31 15.38
N ASP A 401 29.61 5.12 15.93
CA ASP A 401 28.69 4.12 15.36
C ASP A 401 27.26 4.67 15.28
N ARG A 402 26.80 5.38 16.33
CA ARG A 402 25.50 6.06 16.34
C ARG A 402 25.40 7.13 15.27
N LEU A 403 26.44 7.97 15.14
CA LEU A 403 26.49 9.03 14.13
C LEU A 403 26.48 8.43 12.72
N GLU A 404 27.26 7.37 12.48
CA GLU A 404 27.28 6.68 11.20
C GLU A 404 25.88 6.14 10.82
N ARG A 405 25.17 5.51 11.77
CA ARG A 405 23.79 5.03 11.56
C ARG A 405 22.84 6.15 11.18
N LEU A 406 22.94 7.32 11.82
CA LEU A 406 22.13 8.49 11.48
C LEU A 406 22.48 9.07 10.10
N ILE A 407 23.77 9.10 9.74
CA ILE A 407 24.22 9.50 8.40
C ILE A 407 23.67 8.53 7.35
N MET A 408 23.74 7.22 7.58
CA MET A 408 23.15 6.22 6.69
C MET A 408 21.65 6.40 6.55
N LYS A 409 20.93 6.59 7.66
CA LYS A 409 19.49 6.87 7.67
C LYS A 409 19.17 8.09 6.80
N TYR A 410 19.86 9.20 7.03
CA TYR A 410 19.70 10.43 6.24
C TYR A 410 20.05 10.26 4.77
N LEU A 411 21.16 9.59 4.45
CA LEU A 411 21.58 9.37 3.07
C LEU A 411 20.65 8.40 2.33
N SER A 412 20.00 7.46 3.02
CA SER A 412 19.00 6.57 2.41
C SER A 412 17.71 7.31 2.02
N LEU A 413 17.41 8.44 2.67
CA LEU A 413 16.33 9.32 2.26
C LEU A 413 16.61 9.86 0.85
N GLN A 414 15.60 9.85 0.00
CA GLN A 414 15.71 10.38 -1.36
C GLN A 414 15.42 11.88 -1.40
N CYS A 415 15.90 12.62 -0.40
CA CYS A 415 15.78 14.07 -0.27
C CYS A 415 17.01 14.64 0.45
N HIS A 416 17.08 15.97 0.60
CA HIS A 416 18.14 16.61 1.36
C HIS A 416 17.64 17.82 2.18
N ASN A 417 18.37 18.13 3.24
CA ASN A 417 18.21 19.34 4.03
C ASN A 417 19.48 20.19 3.92
N ARG A 418 19.35 21.41 3.38
CA ARG A 418 20.49 22.32 3.17
C ARG A 418 21.22 22.67 4.46
N SER A 419 20.50 22.79 5.58
CA SER A 419 21.11 23.11 6.87
C SER A 419 21.94 21.93 7.41
N VAL A 420 21.41 20.71 7.32
CA VAL A 420 22.12 19.48 7.71
C VAL A 420 23.36 19.29 6.83
N ASN A 421 23.23 19.41 5.49
CA ASN A 421 24.36 19.25 4.58
C ASN A 421 25.49 20.25 4.87
N LYS A 422 25.18 21.51 5.21
CA LYS A 422 26.19 22.51 5.60
C LYS A 422 26.98 22.08 6.84
N VAL A 423 26.32 21.48 7.82
CA VAL A 423 26.99 20.96 9.04
C VAL A 423 27.79 19.71 8.68
N LEU A 424 27.19 18.79 7.93
CA LEU A 424 27.78 17.52 7.53
C LEU A 424 29.11 17.71 6.75
N VAL A 425 29.14 18.62 5.77
CA VAL A 425 30.33 18.94 4.96
C VAL A 425 31.50 19.47 5.80
N ARG A 426 31.22 20.13 6.92
CA ARG A 426 32.23 20.73 7.80
C ARG A 426 32.64 19.81 8.95
N HIS A 427 31.88 18.73 9.17
CA HIS A 427 32.03 17.89 10.34
C HIS A 427 33.34 17.08 10.30
N PRO A 428 34.13 17.00 11.40
CA PRO A 428 35.42 16.32 11.38
C PRO A 428 35.36 14.81 11.09
N PHE A 429 34.19 14.17 11.28
CA PHE A 429 33.94 12.76 10.93
C PHE A 429 34.39 12.38 9.50
N PHE A 430 34.38 13.32 8.55
CA PHE A 430 34.78 13.07 7.17
C PHE A 430 36.23 13.47 6.82
N LYS A 431 37.01 14.00 7.77
CA LYS A 431 38.35 14.54 7.48
C LYS A 431 39.46 13.48 7.37
N GLY A 432 39.26 12.26 7.87
CA GLY A 432 40.34 11.26 8.01
C GLY A 432 40.33 10.11 7.01
N SER A 433 39.16 9.61 6.59
CA SER A 433 39.03 8.31 5.90
C SER A 433 38.62 8.40 4.42
N LEU A 434 38.05 9.51 3.95
CA LEU A 434 37.51 9.64 2.59
C LEU A 434 38.41 10.43 1.62
N LEU A 435 39.64 10.76 2.03
CA LEU A 435 40.54 11.58 1.22
C LEU A 435 40.99 10.85 -0.06
N HIS A 436 41.21 9.53 0.00
CA HIS A 436 41.70 8.75 -1.16
C HIS A 436 40.73 8.79 -2.35
N ASP A 437 39.43 8.71 -2.08
CA ASP A 437 38.41 8.71 -3.13
C ASP A 437 38.14 10.13 -3.67
N THR A 438 38.62 11.18 -3.00
CA THR A 438 38.26 12.56 -3.36
C THR A 438 38.81 12.95 -4.75
N GLU A 439 40.06 12.61 -5.05
CA GLU A 439 40.68 12.90 -6.36
C GLU A 439 39.97 12.13 -7.48
N ILE A 440 39.71 10.83 -7.26
CA ILE A 440 39.01 9.98 -8.22
C ILE A 440 37.59 10.50 -8.47
N LEU A 441 36.89 10.95 -7.42
CA LEU A 441 35.54 11.49 -7.55
C LEU A 441 35.51 12.85 -8.25
N ASP A 442 36.52 13.70 -8.04
CA ASP A 442 36.66 14.95 -8.78
C ASP A 442 36.90 14.66 -10.29
N GLU A 443 37.69 13.64 -10.64
CA GLU A 443 37.82 13.18 -12.03
C GLU A 443 36.52 12.61 -12.61
N VAL A 444 35.78 11.80 -11.85
CA VAL A 444 34.45 11.28 -12.24
C VAL A 444 33.50 12.46 -12.51
N LYS A 445 33.49 13.45 -11.63
CA LYS A 445 32.67 14.65 -11.75
C LYS A 445 33.02 15.48 -12.99
N GLN A 446 34.31 15.68 -13.28
CA GLN A 446 34.76 16.44 -14.45
C GLN A 446 34.41 15.77 -15.79
N ARG A 447 34.40 14.43 -15.84
CA ARG A 447 34.03 13.68 -17.06
C ARG A 447 32.54 13.78 -17.39
N HIS A 448 31.70 14.06 -16.40
CA HIS A 448 30.25 14.11 -16.57
C HIS A 448 29.77 15.52 -16.97
N ASN A 449 29.99 15.88 -18.23
CA ASN A 449 29.47 17.09 -18.87
C ASN A 449 28.25 16.83 -19.78
N GLY A 450 27.34 15.94 -19.36
CA GLY A 450 25.94 16.01 -19.79
C GLY A 450 25.45 15.08 -20.92
N GLN A 451 26.21 14.09 -21.38
CA GLN A 451 25.74 13.17 -22.44
C GLN A 451 26.20 11.71 -22.26
N ARG A 452 25.70 11.02 -21.24
CA ARG A 452 25.66 9.55 -21.26
C ARG A 452 24.22 9.09 -21.19
N ASN A 453 23.77 8.38 -22.21
CA ASN A 453 22.56 7.58 -22.13
C ASN A 453 22.77 6.52 -21.03
N PRO A 454 21.94 6.51 -19.97
CA PRO A 454 22.06 5.48 -18.95
C PRO A 454 21.89 4.09 -19.60
N PRO A 455 22.68 3.08 -19.17
CA PRO A 455 22.59 1.74 -19.74
C PRO A 455 21.18 1.17 -19.52
N LYS A 456 20.65 0.46 -20.51
CA LYS A 456 19.31 -0.14 -20.44
C LYS A 456 19.16 -1.07 -19.23
N GLU A 457 20.23 -1.77 -18.87
CA GLU A 457 20.23 -2.68 -17.73
C GLU A 457 21.56 -2.55 -16.99
N ILE A 458 21.50 -2.63 -15.66
CA ILE A 458 22.67 -2.72 -14.79
C ILE A 458 22.53 -3.92 -13.87
N PHE A 459 23.66 -4.53 -13.52
CA PHE A 459 23.71 -5.76 -12.72
C PHE A 459 23.05 -6.98 -13.40
N ALA A 460 22.96 -6.98 -14.74
CA ALA A 460 22.30 -8.01 -15.55
C ALA A 460 23.25 -9.09 -16.09
N ASN A 461 24.32 -9.44 -15.36
CA ASN A 461 25.31 -10.36 -15.91
C ASN A 461 24.75 -11.81 -15.88
N SER A 462 24.83 -12.49 -17.02
CA SER A 462 24.28 -13.85 -17.22
C SER A 462 25.00 -14.94 -16.44
N HIS A 463 26.21 -14.65 -15.96
CA HIS A 463 27.01 -15.59 -15.16
C HIS A 463 26.60 -15.62 -13.69
N TRP A 464 25.81 -14.64 -13.25
CA TRP A 464 25.08 -14.70 -12.00
C TRP A 464 23.89 -15.59 -12.24
N THR A 465 24.16 -16.90 -12.23
CA THR A 465 23.12 -17.90 -12.35
C THR A 465 22.06 -17.56 -11.32
N GLU A 466 20.89 -17.14 -11.80
CA GLU A 466 19.69 -17.22 -11.00
C GLU A 466 19.66 -18.67 -10.52
N PRO A 467 19.67 -18.93 -9.20
CA PRO A 467 19.33 -20.26 -8.73
C PRO A 467 18.02 -20.60 -9.44
N ALA A 468 17.94 -21.77 -10.07
CA ALA A 468 16.71 -22.22 -10.69
C ALA A 468 15.63 -22.29 -9.61
N VAL A 469 14.93 -21.18 -9.39
CA VAL A 469 13.70 -21.15 -8.63
C VAL A 469 12.74 -21.84 -9.56
N GLU A 470 12.44 -23.11 -9.27
CA GLU A 470 11.31 -23.79 -9.88
C GLU A 470 10.12 -22.84 -9.76
N ASP A 471 9.68 -22.34 -10.91
CA ASP A 471 8.62 -21.36 -11.06
C ASP A 471 7.32 -22.03 -10.63
N HIS A 472 7.08 -22.08 -9.32
CA HIS A 472 5.76 -22.35 -8.75
C HIS A 472 4.87 -21.14 -9.07
N ARG A 473 4.56 -20.97 -10.36
CA ARG A 473 3.41 -20.18 -10.80
C ARG A 473 2.19 -20.85 -10.21
N ALA A 474 1.76 -20.36 -9.07
CA ALA A 474 0.42 -20.58 -8.58
C ALA A 474 -0.54 -20.08 -9.67
N ASP A 475 -1.38 -21.00 -10.15
CA ASP A 475 -2.55 -20.70 -10.96
C ASP A 475 -3.28 -19.49 -10.38
N GLY A 476 -3.72 -18.60 -11.27
CA GLY A 476 -4.36 -17.32 -10.99
C GLY A 476 -5.57 -17.46 -10.08
N THR A 477 -5.31 -17.48 -8.77
CA THR A 477 -6.34 -17.45 -7.73
C THR A 477 -6.52 -15.98 -7.33
N PRO A 478 -7.76 -15.46 -7.26
CA PRO A 478 -8.01 -14.06 -6.92
C PRO A 478 -7.37 -13.70 -5.58
N TRP A 479 -6.58 -12.64 -5.59
CA TRP A 479 -5.94 -12.03 -4.43
C TRP A 479 -7.00 -11.48 -3.47
N CYS A 480 -7.58 -12.34 -2.63
CA CYS A 480 -8.34 -12.00 -1.43
C CYS A 480 -8.53 -13.27 -0.60
N ASP A 481 -7.48 -13.72 0.09
CA ASP A 481 -7.66 -14.58 1.26
C ASP A 481 -6.81 -14.04 2.42
N GLU A 482 -7.51 -13.58 3.45
CA GLU A 482 -7.00 -13.04 4.74
C GLU A 482 -6.03 -13.99 5.47
N GLN A 483 -5.88 -15.24 5.02
CA GLN A 483 -5.06 -16.27 5.68
C GLN A 483 -3.62 -16.38 5.16
N GLN A 484 -3.28 -15.72 4.05
CA GLN A 484 -1.90 -15.64 3.56
C GLN A 484 -1.27 -14.27 3.78
N ASN A 485 -1.75 -13.50 4.75
CA ASN A 485 -1.04 -12.29 5.15
C ASN A 485 0.32 -12.69 5.75
N PRO A 486 1.48 -12.36 5.12
CA PRO A 486 2.81 -12.68 5.66
C PRO A 486 3.04 -12.07 7.05
N VAL A 487 2.23 -11.07 7.42
CA VAL A 487 2.14 -10.48 8.77
C VAL A 487 1.78 -11.51 9.86
N ALA A 488 1.22 -12.68 9.52
CA ALA A 488 0.77 -13.67 10.51
C ALA A 488 1.87 -14.59 11.04
N ARG A 489 3.04 -14.72 10.39
CA ARG A 489 4.17 -15.47 10.95
C ARG A 489 5.08 -14.54 11.74
N ASN A 490 5.04 -14.65 13.06
CA ASN A 490 5.99 -13.95 13.93
C ASN A 490 7.36 -14.65 13.86
N CYS A 491 8.35 -13.95 13.31
CA CYS A 491 9.74 -14.39 13.38
C CYS A 491 10.17 -14.56 14.83
N ALA A 492 10.80 -15.70 15.14
CA ALA A 492 11.24 -16.03 16.48
C ALA A 492 12.54 -15.32 16.91
N HIS A 493 13.10 -14.47 16.05
CA HIS A 493 14.26 -13.65 16.38
C HIS A 493 13.86 -12.53 17.35
N HIS A 494 14.57 -12.42 18.46
CA HIS A 494 14.35 -11.37 19.47
C HIS A 494 14.57 -9.94 18.95
N HIS A 495 15.44 -9.78 17.95
CA HIS A 495 15.62 -8.54 17.20
C HIS A 495 15.11 -8.74 15.78
N CYS A 496 13.83 -9.06 15.62
CA CYS A 496 13.24 -9.22 14.30
C CYS A 496 13.29 -7.87 13.57
N LEU A 497 13.88 -7.85 12.37
CA LEU A 497 13.90 -6.67 11.51
C LEU A 497 12.57 -6.41 10.81
N GLN A 498 11.58 -7.29 10.96
CA GLN A 498 10.31 -7.24 10.23
C GLN A 498 10.50 -6.94 8.72
N PRO A 499 11.42 -7.67 8.04
CA PRO A 499 11.71 -7.46 6.63
C PRO A 499 10.41 -7.56 5.81
N PHE A 500 10.30 -6.71 4.81
CA PHE A 500 9.11 -6.58 3.97
C PHE A 500 9.46 -6.66 2.49
N ALA A 501 9.01 -7.73 1.82
CA ALA A 501 9.12 -7.94 0.38
C ALA A 501 7.95 -8.81 -0.08
N GLU A 502 7.68 -8.86 -1.39
CA GLU A 502 6.71 -9.82 -1.96
C GLU A 502 7.05 -11.26 -1.59
N GLN A 503 8.35 -11.57 -1.48
CA GLN A 503 8.86 -12.85 -1.01
C GLN A 503 9.87 -12.62 0.12
N ILE A 504 9.47 -12.94 1.35
CA ILE A 504 10.38 -12.96 2.50
C ILE A 504 10.87 -14.40 2.68
N LEU A 505 12.18 -14.62 2.71
CA LEU A 505 12.75 -15.94 2.90
C LEU A 505 12.84 -16.34 4.39
N TRP A 506 12.50 -17.60 4.65
CA TRP A 506 12.34 -18.15 6.00
C TRP A 506 13.16 -19.42 6.20
N ILE A 507 13.88 -19.50 7.32
CA ILE A 507 14.60 -20.71 7.74
C ILE A 507 14.01 -21.25 9.04
N GLN A 508 13.89 -22.57 9.14
CA GLN A 508 13.50 -23.24 10.37
C GLN A 508 14.73 -23.76 11.10
N CYS A 509 14.85 -23.47 12.40
CA CYS A 509 15.89 -24.08 13.23
C CYS A 509 15.66 -25.58 13.38
N THR A 510 16.66 -26.41 13.07
CA THR A 510 16.57 -27.87 13.15
C THR A 510 16.27 -28.36 14.57
N ARG A 511 16.79 -27.65 15.60
CA ARG A 511 16.65 -28.02 17.02
C ARG A 511 15.35 -27.52 17.65
N CYS A 512 15.07 -26.22 17.61
CA CYS A 512 13.89 -25.65 18.28
C CYS A 512 12.63 -25.55 17.40
N ARG A 513 12.73 -25.87 16.10
CA ARG A 513 11.64 -25.83 15.11
C ARG A 513 10.96 -24.47 14.92
N LYS A 514 11.52 -23.41 15.51
CA LYS A 514 11.05 -22.04 15.30
C LYS A 514 11.52 -21.50 13.95
N TRP A 515 10.72 -20.60 13.39
CA TRP A 515 10.96 -19.96 12.10
C TRP A 515 11.59 -18.59 12.27
N PHE A 516 12.55 -18.28 11.41
CA PHE A 516 13.30 -17.04 11.40
C PHE A 516 13.39 -16.53 9.97
N HIS A 517 13.31 -15.21 9.76
CA HIS A 517 13.69 -14.65 8.46
C HIS A 517 15.19 -14.88 8.23
N TYR A 518 15.61 -15.16 6.98
CA TYR A 518 17.05 -15.25 6.63
C TYR A 518 17.81 -13.98 7.07
N VAL A 519 17.19 -12.82 6.83
CA VAL A 519 17.71 -11.51 7.24
C VAL A 519 17.76 -11.30 8.77
N CYS A 520 16.94 -11.99 9.55
CA CYS A 520 17.02 -11.94 11.01
C CYS A 520 18.06 -12.94 11.56
N ALA A 521 18.23 -14.07 10.89
CA ALA A 521 19.09 -15.18 11.30
C ALA A 521 20.57 -15.06 10.87
N ARG A 522 20.97 -13.95 10.23
CA ARG A 522 22.34 -13.73 9.73
C ARG A 522 22.86 -14.79 8.73
N VAL A 523 21.94 -15.43 8.00
CA VAL A 523 22.28 -16.41 6.94
C VAL A 523 22.05 -15.86 5.54
N THR A 524 22.93 -16.17 4.60
CA THR A 524 22.75 -15.89 3.16
C THR A 524 22.14 -17.09 2.46
N ILE A 525 21.52 -16.88 1.31
CA ILE A 525 20.91 -17.96 0.50
C ILE A 525 21.96 -19.05 0.20
N GLN A 526 23.14 -18.64 -0.28
CA GLN A 526 24.24 -19.53 -0.59
C GLN A 526 24.73 -20.34 0.63
N SER A 527 24.69 -19.76 1.83
CA SER A 527 25.04 -20.47 3.08
C SER A 527 24.00 -21.52 3.47
N VAL A 528 22.73 -21.27 3.20
CA VAL A 528 21.65 -22.22 3.50
C VAL A 528 21.64 -23.36 2.49
N GLU A 529 21.81 -23.05 1.20
CA GLU A 529 21.89 -24.06 0.14
C GLU A 529 23.07 -25.03 0.34
N SER A 530 24.19 -24.54 0.88
CA SER A 530 25.36 -25.38 1.21
C SER A 530 25.22 -26.17 2.52
N SER A 531 24.23 -25.87 3.36
CA SER A 531 24.09 -26.46 4.70
C SER A 531 22.78 -27.25 4.86
N LYS A 532 22.86 -28.58 5.03
CA LYS A 532 21.67 -29.43 5.24
C LYS A 532 20.92 -29.17 6.56
N HIS A 533 21.59 -28.59 7.55
CA HIS A 533 21.03 -28.30 8.88
C HIS A 533 21.46 -26.91 9.33
N TRP A 534 20.54 -26.18 9.95
CA TRP A 534 20.80 -24.86 10.53
C TRP A 534 20.26 -24.79 11.95
N GLU A 535 21.11 -24.33 12.87
CA GLU A 535 20.75 -24.10 14.27
C GLU A 535 20.76 -22.60 14.58
N CYS A 536 19.71 -22.10 15.24
CA CYS A 536 19.69 -20.70 15.65
C CYS A 536 20.72 -20.44 16.74
N GLU A 537 21.11 -19.17 16.95
CA GLU A 537 22.13 -18.77 17.92
C GLU A 537 21.89 -19.35 19.33
N ARG A 538 20.62 -19.42 19.76
CA ARG A 538 20.22 -20.01 21.05
C ARG A 538 20.45 -21.53 21.12
N CYS A 539 20.31 -22.22 19.99
CA CYS A 539 20.49 -23.67 19.89
C CYS A 539 21.95 -24.07 19.71
N GLY A 540 22.71 -23.30 18.91
CA GLY A 540 24.13 -23.57 18.65
C GLY A 540 25.05 -23.25 19.83
N ALA A 541 24.68 -22.28 20.69
CA ALA A 541 25.43 -21.96 21.91
C ALA A 541 25.23 -22.96 23.06
N ALA A 542 24.22 -23.84 22.97
CA ALA A 542 23.94 -24.81 24.03
C ALA A 542 24.84 -26.05 23.86
N PRO A 543 25.63 -26.45 24.88
CA PRO A 543 26.46 -27.65 24.79
C PRO A 543 25.60 -28.85 24.41
N SER A 544 26.05 -29.58 23.40
CA SER A 544 25.45 -30.86 23.00
C SER A 544 25.22 -31.70 24.27
N PRO A 545 24.01 -32.25 24.48
CA PRO A 545 23.79 -33.18 25.57
C PRO A 545 24.71 -34.38 25.30
N ARG A 546 25.79 -34.47 26.08
CA ARG A 546 26.73 -35.60 26.02
C ARG A 546 25.91 -36.88 26.05
N THR A 547 26.11 -37.68 25.01
CA THR A 547 25.72 -39.08 24.94
C THR A 547 25.97 -39.75 26.28
N SER A 548 24.93 -40.43 26.74
CA SER A 548 24.86 -41.19 27.99
C SER A 548 26.17 -41.91 28.32
N VAL A 549 26.79 -41.52 29.44
CA VAL A 549 27.80 -42.32 30.13
C VAL A 549 27.17 -43.69 30.47
N PRO A 550 27.79 -44.82 30.13
CA PRO A 550 27.26 -46.13 30.48
C PRO A 550 27.28 -46.30 32.00
N LYS A 551 26.12 -46.69 32.57
CA LYS A 551 25.94 -46.98 33.99
C LYS A 551 26.95 -48.05 34.42
N SER A 552 27.97 -47.66 35.17
CA SER A 552 28.84 -48.59 35.88
C SER A 552 28.02 -49.30 36.97
N ARG A 553 27.96 -50.64 36.85
CA ARG A 553 27.22 -51.52 37.74
C ARG A 553 27.98 -51.63 39.07
N LYS A 554 27.25 -51.39 40.16
CA LYS A 554 27.68 -51.50 41.57
C LYS A 554 28.40 -52.82 41.88
N ARG A 555 29.50 -52.68 42.62
CA ARG A 555 30.15 -53.63 43.53
C ARG A 555 29.21 -54.72 44.10
N ARG A 556 29.65 -55.98 44.05
CA ARG A 556 29.38 -56.99 45.09
C ARG A 556 30.69 -57.23 45.87
N ARG A 557 30.56 -57.29 47.20
CA ARG A 557 31.59 -57.59 48.22
C ARG A 557 31.59 -59.09 48.57
N ALA A 558 32.73 -59.53 49.11
CA ALA A 558 33.02 -60.78 49.86
C ALA A 558 32.94 -62.06 49.01
N HIS A 559 33.94 -62.96 48.99
CA HIS A 559 34.88 -63.42 50.02
C HIS A 559 36.31 -63.48 49.51
#